data_AF-A0AAD5LB01-F1
#
_entry.id   AF-A0AAD5LB01-F1
#
_cell.length_a   1.000
_cell.length_b   1.000
_cell.length_c   1.000
_cell.angle_alpha   90.00
_cell.angle_beta   90.00
_cell.angle_gamma   90.00
#
_symmetry.space_group_name_H-M   'P 1'
#
loop_
_entity.id
_entity.type
_entity.pdbx_description
1 polymer ?
#
loop_
_entity_poly.entity_id
_entity_poly.type
_entity_poly.pdbx_seq_one_letter_code
_entity_poly.pdbx_strand_id
1 'polypeptide(L)'
;MSYANLIFLTCLSLTVGQNLVLIGGNLRNDNLPVWNMMVELAGGPGVARIGVVSASNSNTTEGDRVINNFVRLYGANAIEIAVNESLANNILVANLVQKQTGIFIVEDSEDKAANFWDRFTSIVRPNDTPVRPPNDVVCYESASYKRQNLIDTLRPSGVDSLVLTAIRKVLNNGGMVAGNAAVMGKSAVILGGDSVAALLTGTLFISSPRVPFSFRKAGGLALINSDYVFDTQLSEKGREVRLIRTLLDSSVSRGLGIDENSAVIVNNPLSHPVGKVLTDMGATSGAFYVDVSNVPVSSVSTAFYDNVDFSFFTVDDSFDFIAGKAIYPTWKKEIFGQEQFNKAVPSDDILSLARPSQWRQTAVRLINSNEMNVTSHSPPSIVPLIPGVQVVFDRTRAVGLGARLPAVIQASTNNASPRCLAGQRSQSRFVVVLFLQSPVSDLHLRMKSHFKLPFVLLFLLVAVYAQEQQLIIEVIYLPTDCPIKSQNGDILTTDYTGMLEDGTVFDSSIGGEPFSFTLGAGEVIKGWDLGLLDMCVTERRKLTIPPSLAYGEQGTSDGVIPPNATLIFDVELLAINRP
;
A
#
# COMPACT_ATOMS: atom_id res chain seq x y z
N MET A 1 41.11 -18.14 -35.48
CA MET A 1 39.77 -18.59 -35.93
C MET A 1 38.75 -17.98 -34.99
N SER A 2 37.83 -17.23 -35.57
CA SER A 2 37.05 -16.16 -34.93
C SER A 2 35.80 -16.69 -34.20
N TYR A 3 35.55 -16.18 -32.99
CA TYR A 3 34.22 -16.19 -32.37
C TYR A 3 33.43 -15.02 -32.94
N ALA A 4 32.80 -15.24 -34.09
CA ALA A 4 31.79 -14.37 -34.65
C ALA A 4 30.85 -15.25 -35.49
N ASN A 5 29.55 -14.97 -35.42
CA ASN A 5 28.43 -15.59 -36.14
C ASN A 5 27.71 -16.73 -35.42
N LEU A 6 26.67 -16.37 -34.66
CA LEU A 6 25.35 -16.98 -34.86
C LEU A 6 24.24 -16.03 -34.37
N ILE A 7 24.16 -14.85 -34.99
CA ILE A 7 22.93 -14.05 -35.00
C ILE A 7 22.06 -14.66 -36.10
N PHE A 8 21.13 -15.54 -35.73
CA PHE A 8 20.06 -15.94 -36.65
C PHE A 8 19.03 -14.80 -36.73
N LEU A 9 19.24 -13.93 -37.72
CA LEU A 9 18.17 -13.11 -38.30
C LEU A 9 17.20 -14.07 -39.01
N THR A 10 16.10 -14.43 -38.34
CA THR A 10 14.87 -14.79 -39.07
C THR A 10 14.02 -13.54 -39.13
N CYS A 11 14.00 -12.93 -40.31
CA CYS A 11 13.05 -11.90 -40.71
C CYS A 11 11.64 -12.56 -40.77
N LEU A 12 11.05 -12.84 -39.62
CA LEU A 12 9.60 -12.83 -39.50
C LEU A 12 9.19 -11.36 -39.61
N SER A 13 8.17 -11.07 -40.41
CA SER A 13 7.47 -9.79 -40.34
C SER A 13 6.95 -9.62 -38.91
N LEU A 14 7.71 -8.93 -38.06
CA LEU A 14 7.27 -8.51 -36.74
C LEU A 14 6.13 -7.53 -36.99
N THR A 15 4.89 -8.01 -36.87
CA THR A 15 3.83 -7.14 -36.38
C THR A 15 4.41 -6.47 -35.14
N VAL A 16 4.68 -5.17 -35.21
CA VAL A 16 5.26 -4.43 -34.09
C VAL A 16 4.26 -4.58 -32.95
N GLY A 17 4.56 -5.48 -32.00
CA GLY A 17 3.63 -5.85 -30.95
C GLY A 17 3.34 -4.62 -30.11
N GLN A 18 2.07 -4.37 -29.80
CA GLN A 18 1.69 -3.36 -28.83
C GLN A 18 2.27 -3.76 -27.47
N ASN A 19 2.91 -2.83 -26.75
CA ASN A 19 3.62 -3.11 -25.50
C ASN A 19 3.06 -2.25 -24.34
N LEU A 20 2.37 -2.88 -23.40
CA LEU A 20 1.90 -2.23 -22.17
C LEU A 20 2.66 -2.77 -20.96
N VAL A 21 3.10 -1.88 -20.07
CA VAL A 21 3.83 -2.25 -18.84
C VAL A 21 2.99 -1.81 -17.64
N LEU A 22 2.42 -2.79 -16.94
CA LEU A 22 1.64 -2.60 -15.73
C LEU A 22 2.59 -2.62 -14.52
N ILE A 23 2.79 -1.47 -13.87
CA ILE A 23 3.74 -1.34 -12.73
C ILE A 23 2.96 -1.42 -11.42
N GLY A 24 3.46 -2.22 -10.46
CA GLY A 24 2.87 -2.39 -9.13
C GLY A 24 3.12 -1.24 -8.14
N GLY A 25 3.71 -0.14 -8.59
CA GLY A 25 4.09 1.01 -7.78
C GLY A 25 5.48 0.90 -7.16
N ASN A 26 5.97 2.03 -6.62
CA ASN A 26 7.27 2.17 -5.97
C ASN A 26 8.43 1.50 -6.74
N LEU A 27 8.48 1.73 -8.07
CA LEU A 27 9.53 1.16 -8.91
C LEU A 27 10.87 1.83 -8.56
N ARG A 28 11.76 1.05 -7.96
CA ARG A 28 13.07 1.52 -7.51
C ARG A 28 13.99 1.76 -8.71
N ASN A 29 14.93 2.67 -8.54
CA ASN A 29 15.90 3.01 -9.57
C ASN A 29 16.93 1.90 -9.84
N ASP A 30 17.05 0.92 -8.95
CA ASP A 30 17.97 -0.23 -9.06
C ASP A 30 17.35 -1.46 -9.73
N ASN A 31 16.06 -1.41 -10.09
CA ASN A 31 15.35 -2.51 -10.75
C ASN A 31 15.70 -2.58 -12.24
N LEU A 32 16.93 -3.01 -12.53
CA LEU A 32 17.48 -3.10 -13.87
C LEU A 32 16.57 -3.88 -14.83
N PRO A 33 15.98 -5.04 -14.46
CA PRO A 33 15.14 -5.81 -15.38
C PRO A 33 13.96 -5.00 -15.93
N VAL A 34 13.21 -4.31 -15.06
CA VAL A 34 12.01 -3.58 -15.48
C VAL A 34 12.36 -2.32 -16.26
N TRP A 35 13.35 -1.53 -15.80
CA TRP A 35 13.75 -0.30 -16.50
C TRP A 35 14.38 -0.57 -17.87
N ASN A 36 15.29 -1.54 -17.96
CA ASN A 36 15.88 -1.93 -19.25
C ASN A 36 14.79 -2.42 -20.21
N MET A 37 13.86 -3.26 -19.73
CA MET A 37 12.75 -3.72 -20.56
C MET A 37 11.90 -2.56 -21.08
N MET A 38 11.57 -1.56 -20.26
CA MET A 38 10.83 -0.38 -20.73
C MET A 38 11.59 0.40 -21.81
N VAL A 39 12.91 0.56 -21.67
CA VAL A 39 13.74 1.24 -22.68
C VAL A 39 13.82 0.44 -23.97
N GLU A 40 14.02 -0.88 -23.89
CA GLU A 40 14.05 -1.78 -25.05
C GLU A 40 12.71 -1.75 -25.81
N LEU A 41 11.58 -1.86 -25.11
CA LEU A 41 10.25 -1.78 -25.70
C LEU A 41 9.95 -0.39 -26.32
N ALA A 42 10.63 0.65 -25.86
CA ALA A 42 10.56 1.99 -26.43
C ALA A 42 11.55 2.24 -27.58
N GLY A 43 12.31 1.22 -28.02
CA GLY A 43 13.24 1.31 -29.15
C GLY A 43 14.73 1.25 -28.77
N GLY A 44 15.05 1.05 -27.51
CA GLY A 44 16.41 0.81 -27.01
C GLY A 44 17.18 2.09 -26.60
N PRO A 45 18.32 1.93 -25.90
CA PRO A 45 19.13 3.06 -25.42
C PRO A 45 19.62 3.95 -26.57
N GLY A 46 19.64 5.26 -26.35
CA GLY A 46 20.01 6.29 -27.32
C GLY A 46 18.95 6.61 -28.37
N VAL A 47 17.98 5.72 -28.58
CA VAL A 47 16.91 5.84 -29.59
C VAL A 47 15.55 6.11 -28.95
N ALA A 48 15.27 5.49 -27.80
CA ALA A 48 14.03 5.65 -27.07
C ALA A 48 13.76 7.13 -26.75
N ARG A 49 12.55 7.59 -27.06
CA ARG A 49 12.01 8.92 -26.75
C ARG A 49 10.74 8.73 -25.94
N ILE A 50 10.83 9.01 -24.65
CA ILE A 50 9.79 8.70 -23.67
C ILE A 50 9.08 9.99 -23.26
N GLY A 51 7.77 10.07 -23.53
CA GLY A 51 6.92 11.11 -22.98
C GLY A 51 6.42 10.70 -21.60
N VAL A 52 6.82 11.42 -20.56
CA VAL A 52 6.33 11.23 -19.20
C VAL A 52 5.11 12.10 -19.00
N VAL A 53 3.92 11.49 -19.01
CA VAL A 53 2.62 12.18 -19.00
C VAL A 53 2.05 12.20 -17.58
N SER A 54 1.73 13.38 -17.07
CA SER A 54 1.07 13.59 -15.77
C SER A 54 -0.20 14.41 -15.94
N ALA A 55 -1.17 14.21 -15.06
CA ALA A 55 -2.39 15.03 -15.01
C ALA A 55 -2.20 16.23 -14.08
N SER A 56 -1.45 17.23 -14.54
CA SER A 56 -0.98 18.38 -13.76
C SER A 56 -0.88 19.64 -14.63
N ASN A 57 -0.79 20.83 -14.01
CA ASN A 57 -0.62 22.08 -14.76
C ASN A 57 0.84 22.34 -15.16
N SER A 58 1.77 21.67 -14.48
CA SER A 58 3.21 21.82 -14.60
C SER A 58 3.91 20.50 -14.33
N ASN A 59 5.23 20.47 -14.55
CA ASN A 59 6.03 19.28 -14.27
C ASN A 59 5.89 18.86 -12.80
N THR A 60 5.88 17.56 -12.58
CA THR A 60 5.71 16.96 -11.25
C THR A 60 7.04 16.50 -10.67
N THR A 61 7.09 16.27 -9.36
CA THR A 61 8.29 15.71 -8.71
C THR A 61 8.51 14.27 -9.13
N GLU A 62 7.43 13.49 -9.23
CA GLU A 62 7.50 12.09 -9.64
C GLU A 62 7.87 11.95 -11.12
N GLY A 63 7.37 12.82 -11.99
CA GLY A 63 7.75 12.88 -13.40
C GLY A 63 9.24 13.13 -13.58
N ASP A 64 9.80 14.10 -12.85
CA ASP A 64 11.24 14.34 -12.81
C ASP A 64 12.05 13.13 -12.34
N ARG A 65 11.58 12.40 -11.32
CA ARG A 65 12.23 11.18 -10.84
C ARG A 65 12.29 10.14 -11.95
N VAL A 66 11.18 9.92 -12.65
CA VAL A 66 11.07 8.97 -13.77
C VAL A 66 11.97 9.39 -14.93
N ILE A 67 11.96 10.67 -15.32
CA ILE A 67 12.84 11.21 -16.36
C ILE A 67 14.30 11.01 -16.00
N ASN A 68 14.70 11.35 -14.78
CA ASN A 68 16.07 11.19 -14.32
C ASN A 68 16.52 9.74 -14.39
N ASN A 69 15.67 8.78 -14.05
CA ASN A 69 15.99 7.36 -14.21
C ASN A 69 16.21 7.02 -15.69
N PHE A 70 15.25 7.33 -16.57
CA PHE A 70 15.38 7.03 -18.00
C PHE A 70 16.63 7.64 -18.64
N VAL A 71 16.89 8.92 -18.35
CA VAL A 71 18.01 9.66 -18.95
C VAL A 71 19.35 9.29 -18.35
N ARG A 72 19.47 9.32 -17.01
CA ARG A 72 20.77 9.19 -16.35
C ARG A 72 21.20 7.75 -16.12
N LEU A 73 20.24 6.84 -15.90
CA LEU A 73 20.55 5.47 -15.49
C LEU A 73 20.36 4.46 -16.62
N TYR A 74 19.43 4.71 -17.54
CA TYR A 74 19.00 3.71 -18.53
C TYR A 74 19.18 4.14 -19.98
N GLY A 75 19.76 5.32 -20.23
CA GLY A 75 20.20 5.75 -21.55
C GLY A 75 19.08 6.05 -22.56
N ALA A 76 17.85 6.33 -22.11
CA ALA A 76 16.77 6.80 -22.98
C ALA A 76 16.70 8.34 -23.00
N ASN A 77 16.08 8.91 -24.02
CA ASN A 77 15.65 10.32 -23.97
C ASN A 77 14.27 10.38 -23.34
N ALA A 78 14.04 11.29 -22.40
CA ALA A 78 12.73 11.48 -21.79
C ALA A 78 12.40 12.95 -21.58
N ILE A 79 11.12 13.31 -21.74
CA ILE A 79 10.58 14.65 -21.51
C ILE A 79 9.30 14.57 -20.68
N GLU A 80 9.04 15.59 -19.86
CA GLU A 80 7.74 15.73 -19.21
C GLU A 80 6.72 16.28 -20.22
N ILE A 81 5.49 15.78 -20.14
CA ILE A 81 4.31 16.29 -20.82
C ILE A 81 3.21 16.43 -19.76
N ALA A 82 3.21 17.56 -19.05
CA ALA A 82 2.15 17.89 -18.11
C ALA A 82 0.86 18.24 -18.86
N VAL A 83 -0.24 17.59 -18.49
CA VAL A 83 -1.53 17.71 -19.17
C VAL A 83 -2.60 18.04 -18.14
N ASN A 84 -3.11 19.26 -18.16
CA ASN A 84 -4.36 19.59 -17.46
C ASN A 84 -5.57 19.42 -18.38
N GLU A 85 -6.77 19.68 -17.87
CA GLU A 85 -8.03 19.53 -18.60
C GLU A 85 -8.06 20.28 -19.95
N SER A 86 -7.48 21.49 -19.99
CA SER A 86 -7.40 22.29 -21.22
C SER A 86 -6.43 21.67 -22.24
N LEU A 87 -5.29 21.15 -21.77
CA LEU A 87 -4.27 20.55 -22.62
C LEU A 87 -4.61 19.14 -23.10
N ALA A 88 -5.49 18.42 -22.39
CA ALA A 88 -5.89 17.06 -22.76
C ALA A 88 -6.48 16.96 -24.18
N ASN A 89 -7.16 18.02 -24.63
CA ASN A 89 -7.71 18.12 -25.98
C ASN A 89 -6.97 19.13 -26.88
N ASN A 90 -5.73 19.48 -26.53
CA ASN A 90 -4.89 20.33 -27.36
C ASN A 90 -4.18 19.49 -28.44
N ILE A 91 -4.36 19.87 -29.71
CA ILE A 91 -3.79 19.14 -30.85
C ILE A 91 -2.25 19.13 -30.87
N LEU A 92 -1.60 20.19 -30.39
CA LEU A 92 -0.13 20.29 -30.36
C LEU A 92 0.44 19.34 -29.31
N VAL A 93 -0.22 19.23 -28.15
CA VAL A 93 0.16 18.28 -27.10
C VAL A 93 -0.05 16.84 -27.58
N ALA A 94 -1.19 16.56 -28.20
CA ALA A 94 -1.45 15.24 -28.80
C ALA A 94 -0.40 14.87 -29.89
N ASN A 95 0.03 15.84 -30.70
CA ASN A 95 1.09 15.64 -31.69
C ASN A 95 2.46 15.44 -31.04
N LEU A 96 2.75 16.10 -29.91
CA LEU A 96 3.97 15.87 -29.14
C LEU A 96 4.02 14.45 -28.58
N VAL A 97 2.89 13.97 -28.04
CA VAL A 97 2.73 12.59 -27.53
C VAL A 97 2.93 11.58 -28.65
N GLN A 98 2.30 11.77 -29.82
CA GLN A 98 2.43 10.84 -30.96
C GLN A 98 3.86 10.74 -31.52
N LYS A 99 4.71 11.75 -31.28
CA LYS A 99 6.12 11.71 -31.71
C LYS A 99 6.98 10.80 -30.84
N GLN A 100 6.53 10.42 -29.65
CA GLN A 100 7.30 9.59 -28.73
C GLN A 100 7.29 8.12 -29.17
N THR A 101 8.32 7.37 -28.76
CA THR A 101 8.41 5.92 -28.98
C THR A 101 7.98 5.14 -27.73
N GLY A 102 7.93 5.81 -26.58
CA GLY A 102 7.35 5.30 -25.35
C GLY A 102 6.57 6.38 -24.60
N ILE A 103 5.58 5.99 -23.81
CA ILE A 103 4.85 6.85 -22.89
C ILE A 103 4.93 6.25 -21.49
N PHE A 104 5.26 7.07 -20.50
CA PHE A 104 5.15 6.69 -19.10
C PHE A 104 4.09 7.57 -18.44
N ILE A 105 3.02 6.97 -17.93
CA ILE A 105 1.91 7.68 -17.28
C ILE A 105 2.19 7.74 -15.77
N VAL A 106 2.24 8.95 -15.25
CA VAL A 106 2.49 9.23 -13.83
C VAL A 106 1.17 9.52 -13.13
N GLU A 107 0.92 8.80 -12.04
CA GLU A 107 -0.24 8.97 -11.15
C GLU A 107 -0.02 10.09 -10.13
N ASP A 108 0.75 11.11 -10.46
CA ASP A 108 0.99 12.28 -9.60
C ASP A 108 0.39 13.53 -10.27
N SER A 109 -0.30 14.33 -9.47
CA SER A 109 -0.95 15.57 -9.89
C SER A 109 -0.43 16.79 -9.13
N GLU A 110 0.57 16.62 -8.26
CA GLU A 110 1.19 17.74 -7.54
C GLU A 110 2.17 18.47 -8.46
N ASP A 111 1.77 19.68 -8.84
CA ASP A 111 2.60 20.64 -9.54
C ASP A 111 3.86 20.96 -8.72
N LYS A 112 5.04 21.06 -9.35
CA LYS A 112 6.24 21.60 -8.68
C LYS A 112 6.03 23.00 -8.08
N ALA A 113 5.09 23.75 -8.65
CA ALA A 113 4.72 25.09 -8.20
C ALA A 113 3.60 25.11 -7.15
N ALA A 114 3.00 23.96 -6.82
CA ALA A 114 2.00 23.87 -5.76
C ALA A 114 2.71 24.17 -4.43
N ASN A 115 2.39 25.33 -3.86
CA ASN A 115 2.92 25.78 -2.59
C ASN A 115 2.57 24.78 -1.48
N PHE A 116 3.37 24.78 -0.42
CA PHE A 116 3.15 24.05 0.84
C PHE A 116 1.68 24.02 1.33
N TRP A 117 0.88 25.05 1.03
CA TRP A 117 -0.55 25.17 1.35
C TRP A 117 -1.49 24.20 0.59
N ASP A 118 -1.16 23.77 -0.62
CA ASP A 118 -1.99 22.80 -1.38
C ASP A 118 -1.90 21.38 -0.81
N ARG A 119 -0.80 21.07 -0.10
CA ARG A 119 -0.64 19.78 0.59
C ARG A 119 -1.55 19.65 1.82
N PHE A 120 -1.87 20.75 2.50
CA PHE A 120 -2.73 20.77 3.69
C PHE A 120 -4.23 20.82 3.40
N THR A 121 -4.63 21.18 2.18
CA THR A 121 -6.05 21.28 1.80
C THR A 121 -6.57 20.07 1.02
N SER A 122 -5.71 19.12 0.64
CA SER A 122 -6.06 17.99 -0.26
C SER A 122 -6.93 16.86 0.34
N ILE A 123 -7.79 17.17 1.32
CA ILE A 123 -9.03 16.40 1.51
C ILE A 123 -10.10 16.88 0.50
N VAL A 124 -10.08 18.15 0.05
CA VAL A 124 -10.86 18.73 -1.07
C VAL A 124 -10.18 20.01 -1.58
N ARG A 125 -10.01 20.22 -2.89
CA ARG A 125 -9.45 21.49 -3.45
C ARG A 125 -10.21 22.74 -2.91
N PRO A 126 -9.51 23.80 -2.47
CA PRO A 126 -10.11 25.08 -2.14
C PRO A 126 -10.38 25.87 -3.44
N ASN A 127 -11.51 25.60 -4.10
CA ASN A 127 -12.26 26.50 -5.00
C ASN A 127 -13.27 25.78 -5.91
N ASP A 128 -13.38 24.46 -5.84
CA ASP A 128 -14.53 23.79 -6.43
C ASP A 128 -15.74 24.07 -5.53
N THR A 129 -16.67 24.91 -6.02
CA THR A 129 -18.07 24.85 -5.56
C THR A 129 -18.48 23.37 -5.47
N PRO A 130 -19.32 22.97 -4.50
CA PRO A 130 -19.74 21.58 -4.34
C PRO A 130 -20.59 21.16 -5.54
N VAL A 131 -19.93 20.87 -6.66
CA VAL A 131 -20.47 20.12 -7.76
C VAL A 131 -20.61 18.74 -7.18
N ARG A 132 -21.87 18.41 -6.86
CA ARG A 132 -22.30 17.07 -6.48
C ARG A 132 -21.50 16.07 -7.34
N PRO A 133 -20.75 15.13 -6.75
CA PRO A 133 -20.07 14.12 -7.53
C PRO A 133 -21.12 13.47 -8.46
N PRO A 134 -20.75 13.11 -9.70
CA PRO A 134 -21.66 12.36 -10.54
C PRO A 134 -22.16 11.16 -9.72
N ASN A 135 -23.44 10.79 -9.89
CA ASN A 135 -24.22 9.93 -8.97
C ASN A 135 -23.62 8.52 -8.71
N ASP A 136 -22.45 8.23 -9.24
CA ASP A 136 -21.72 6.97 -9.33
C ASP A 136 -20.30 6.99 -8.70
N VAL A 137 -19.85 8.08 -8.04
CA VAL A 137 -18.54 8.14 -7.35
C VAL A 137 -18.68 8.51 -5.87
N VAL A 138 -18.15 7.65 -4.97
CA VAL A 138 -18.20 7.81 -3.51
C VAL A 138 -16.79 8.06 -2.95
N CYS A 139 -16.53 9.32 -2.59
CA CYS A 139 -15.49 9.90 -1.70
C CYS A 139 -13.98 9.72 -2.01
N TYR A 140 -13.21 10.77 -1.64
CA TYR A 140 -11.83 11.07 -2.05
C TYR A 140 -10.81 10.89 -0.89
N GLU A 141 -9.87 9.96 -1.03
CA GLU A 141 -8.50 9.99 -0.45
C GLU A 141 -7.56 10.78 -1.39
N SER A 142 -6.39 11.24 -0.95
CA SER A 142 -5.40 11.87 -1.87
C SER A 142 -4.94 10.91 -2.99
N ALA A 143 -4.79 9.61 -2.70
CA ALA A 143 -4.56 8.57 -3.71
C ALA A 143 -5.78 8.38 -4.63
N SER A 144 -7.00 8.39 -4.06
CA SER A 144 -8.24 8.38 -4.85
C SER A 144 -8.30 9.58 -5.79
N TYR A 145 -7.92 10.75 -5.30
CA TYR A 145 -7.91 12.00 -6.05
C TYR A 145 -6.92 11.96 -7.20
N LYS A 146 -5.68 11.49 -6.98
CA LYS A 146 -4.65 11.43 -8.03
C LYS A 146 -5.05 10.51 -9.18
N ARG A 147 -5.57 9.30 -8.88
CA ARG A 147 -6.09 8.35 -9.88
C ARG A 147 -7.29 8.91 -10.62
N GLN A 148 -8.23 9.47 -9.87
CA GLN A 148 -9.47 10.02 -10.40
C GLN A 148 -9.20 11.20 -11.33
N ASN A 149 -8.35 12.14 -10.90
CA ASN A 149 -7.92 13.30 -11.67
C ASN A 149 -7.20 12.89 -12.97
N LEU A 150 -6.32 11.89 -12.91
CA LEU A 150 -5.67 11.34 -14.11
C LEU A 150 -6.68 10.77 -15.10
N ILE A 151 -7.63 9.95 -14.62
CA ILE A 151 -8.67 9.34 -15.46
C ILE A 151 -9.60 10.41 -16.04
N ASP A 152 -10.05 11.38 -15.24
CA ASP A 152 -10.99 12.40 -15.70
C ASP A 152 -10.31 13.41 -16.64
N THR A 153 -9.02 13.68 -16.48
CA THR A 153 -8.26 14.51 -17.41
C THR A 153 -8.07 13.82 -18.76
N LEU A 154 -7.61 12.56 -18.76
CA LEU A 154 -7.25 11.86 -20.00
C LEU A 154 -8.45 11.19 -20.67
N ARG A 155 -9.47 10.82 -19.90
CA ARG A 155 -10.65 10.09 -20.36
C ARG A 155 -11.96 10.61 -19.72
N PRO A 156 -12.26 11.91 -19.86
CA PRO A 156 -13.43 12.53 -19.24
C PRO A 156 -14.71 11.79 -19.64
N SER A 157 -15.52 11.42 -18.66
CA SER A 157 -16.79 10.70 -18.87
C SER A 157 -16.66 9.42 -19.72
N GLY A 158 -15.50 8.77 -19.69
CA GLY A 158 -15.23 7.54 -20.45
C GLY A 158 -14.88 7.76 -21.93
N VAL A 159 -14.81 9.01 -22.38
CA VAL A 159 -14.42 9.41 -23.74
C VAL A 159 -12.94 9.75 -23.76
N ASP A 160 -12.19 9.20 -24.71
CA ASP A 160 -10.77 9.50 -24.83
C ASP A 160 -10.55 10.96 -25.23
N SER A 161 -9.68 11.65 -24.49
CA SER A 161 -9.15 12.95 -24.93
C SER A 161 -8.25 12.80 -26.17
N LEU A 162 -7.88 13.90 -26.82
CA LEU A 162 -6.91 13.86 -27.92
C LEU A 162 -5.54 13.31 -27.47
N VAL A 163 -5.13 13.63 -26.24
CA VAL A 163 -3.90 13.10 -25.63
C VAL A 163 -4.01 11.59 -25.41
N LEU A 164 -5.10 11.07 -24.82
CA LEU A 164 -5.23 9.62 -24.64
C LEU A 164 -5.34 8.89 -25.99
N THR A 165 -6.03 9.49 -26.96
CA THR A 165 -6.06 9.00 -28.35
C THR A 165 -4.65 8.93 -28.95
N ALA A 166 -3.81 9.94 -28.70
CA ALA A 166 -2.41 9.95 -29.09
C ALA A 166 -1.58 8.85 -28.39
N ILE A 167 -1.78 8.62 -27.09
CA ILE A 167 -1.15 7.53 -26.34
C ILE A 167 -1.52 6.18 -26.96
N ARG A 168 -2.80 5.96 -27.28
CA ARG A 168 -3.24 4.74 -27.99
C ARG A 168 -2.58 4.57 -29.35
N LYS A 169 -2.35 5.66 -30.09
CA LYS A 169 -1.61 5.60 -31.36
C LYS A 169 -0.16 5.19 -31.16
N VAL A 170 0.53 5.69 -30.13
CA VAL A 170 1.88 5.23 -29.78
C VAL A 170 1.87 3.73 -29.50
N LEU A 171 0.91 3.25 -28.69
CA LEU A 171 0.76 1.83 -28.40
C LEU A 171 0.47 1.00 -29.66
N ASN A 172 -0.47 1.44 -30.50
CA ASN A 172 -0.84 0.78 -31.77
C ASN A 172 0.30 0.72 -32.78
N ASN A 173 1.20 1.69 -32.75
CA ASN A 173 2.40 1.70 -33.58
C ASN A 173 3.52 0.80 -33.01
N GLY A 174 3.23 0.06 -31.94
CA GLY A 174 4.14 -0.85 -31.26
C GLY A 174 5.12 -0.17 -30.30
N GLY A 175 4.88 1.11 -30.00
CA GLY A 175 5.57 1.79 -28.91
C GLY A 175 5.17 1.25 -27.54
N MET A 176 5.92 1.66 -26.53
CA MET A 176 5.68 1.28 -25.14
C MET A 176 4.71 2.25 -24.46
N VAL A 177 3.77 1.73 -23.67
CA VAL A 177 3.03 2.51 -22.68
C VAL A 177 3.23 1.88 -21.31
N ALA A 178 3.65 2.64 -20.31
CA ALA A 178 3.91 2.17 -18.95
C ALA A 178 3.20 3.06 -17.92
N GLY A 179 2.95 2.53 -16.74
CA GLY A 179 2.49 3.32 -15.59
C GLY A 179 1.86 2.44 -14.51
N ASN A 180 1.23 3.06 -13.52
CA ASN A 180 0.58 2.33 -12.43
C ASN A 180 -0.55 1.45 -12.98
N ALA A 181 -0.51 0.15 -12.67
CA ALA A 181 -1.46 -0.83 -13.19
C ALA A 181 -2.93 -0.51 -12.85
N ALA A 182 -3.18 0.10 -11.69
CA ALA A 182 -4.52 0.35 -11.17
C ALA A 182 -5.41 1.16 -12.11
N VAL A 183 -4.84 2.05 -12.92
CA VAL A 183 -5.59 2.95 -13.82
C VAL A 183 -5.63 2.48 -15.28
N MET A 184 -4.91 1.42 -15.65
CA MET A 184 -4.75 1.01 -17.05
C MET A 184 -5.96 0.24 -17.60
N GLY A 185 -6.72 -0.42 -16.73
CA GLY A 185 -7.87 -1.24 -17.09
C GLY A 185 -9.07 -0.46 -17.64
N LYS A 186 -9.97 -1.15 -18.34
CA LYS A 186 -11.29 -0.62 -18.74
C LYS A 186 -12.39 -0.88 -17.71
N SER A 187 -12.17 -1.86 -16.84
CA SER A 187 -13.05 -2.27 -15.76
C SER A 187 -12.89 -1.38 -14.53
N ALA A 188 -13.66 -1.66 -13.48
CA ALA A 188 -13.65 -0.92 -12.23
C ALA A 188 -12.23 -0.62 -11.71
N VAL A 189 -12.02 0.60 -11.20
CA VAL A 189 -10.73 1.08 -10.69
C VAL A 189 -10.84 1.36 -9.20
N ILE A 190 -9.98 0.71 -8.41
CA ILE A 190 -9.85 1.01 -6.97
C ILE A 190 -9.16 2.36 -6.82
N LEU A 191 -9.84 3.31 -6.19
CA LEU A 191 -9.35 4.66 -5.99
C LEU A 191 -8.55 4.76 -4.68
N GLY A 192 -9.04 4.14 -3.59
CA GLY A 192 -8.40 4.23 -2.29
C GLY A 192 -9.04 3.34 -1.21
N GLY A 193 -8.51 3.46 0.01
CA GLY A 193 -8.95 2.71 1.19
C GLY A 193 -8.30 1.33 1.40
N ASP A 194 -8.39 0.81 2.61
CA ASP A 194 -7.73 -0.44 3.02
C ASP A 194 -8.65 -1.67 2.94
N SER A 195 -8.07 -2.86 3.10
CA SER A 195 -8.77 -4.15 3.08
C SER A 195 -9.80 -4.32 4.21
N VAL A 196 -9.59 -3.68 5.36
CA VAL A 196 -10.50 -3.73 6.50
C VAL A 196 -11.73 -2.84 6.23
N ALA A 197 -11.52 -1.63 5.73
CA ALA A 197 -12.57 -0.73 5.29
C ALA A 197 -13.43 -1.40 4.22
N ALA A 198 -12.80 -2.03 3.21
CA ALA A 198 -13.52 -2.76 2.17
C ALA A 198 -14.44 -3.87 2.75
N LEU A 199 -13.98 -4.60 3.76
CA LEU A 199 -14.79 -5.65 4.39
C LEU A 199 -15.96 -5.10 5.23
N LEU A 200 -15.72 -4.04 6.01
CA LEU A 200 -16.68 -3.54 6.98
C LEU A 200 -17.79 -2.73 6.33
N THR A 201 -17.43 -1.92 5.35
CA THR A 201 -18.32 -0.91 4.79
C THR A 201 -18.75 -1.28 3.38
N GLY A 202 -18.07 -2.23 2.72
CA GLY A 202 -18.22 -2.44 1.29
C GLY A 202 -18.12 -1.10 0.57
N THR A 203 -19.06 -0.85 -0.34
CA THR A 203 -19.17 0.41 -1.08
C THR A 203 -19.95 1.51 -0.34
N LEU A 204 -20.44 1.23 0.88
CA LEU A 204 -21.29 2.15 1.63
C LEU A 204 -20.40 3.13 2.41
N PHE A 205 -20.66 4.42 2.24
CA PHE A 205 -20.01 5.46 3.03
C PHE A 205 -20.52 5.39 4.48
N ILE A 206 -19.61 5.19 5.42
CA ILE A 206 -19.86 5.48 6.84
C ILE A 206 -18.84 6.51 7.30
N SER A 207 -19.28 7.46 8.11
CA SER A 207 -18.38 8.35 8.83
C SER A 207 -17.50 7.51 9.77
N SER A 208 -16.24 7.30 9.37
CA SER A 208 -15.25 6.50 10.07
C SER A 208 -13.90 7.24 10.07
N PRO A 209 -13.10 7.22 11.15
CA PRO A 209 -11.71 7.69 11.13
C PRO A 209 -10.77 6.82 10.26
N ARG A 210 -11.24 5.70 9.69
CA ARG A 210 -10.50 4.97 8.64
C ARG A 210 -10.80 5.53 7.26
N VAL A 211 -9.81 5.52 6.37
CA VAL A 211 -9.97 5.93 4.98
C VAL A 211 -11.06 5.06 4.32
N PRO A 212 -12.16 5.66 3.83
CA PRO A 212 -13.25 4.90 3.23
C PRO A 212 -12.76 4.20 1.97
N PHE A 213 -13.13 2.92 1.83
CA PHE A 213 -12.90 2.17 0.61
C PHE A 213 -13.71 2.78 -0.54
N SER A 214 -13.04 3.08 -1.65
CA SER A 214 -13.64 3.75 -2.81
C SER A 214 -13.15 3.12 -4.11
N PHE A 215 -14.07 2.93 -5.05
CA PHE A 215 -13.75 2.50 -6.40
C PHE A 215 -14.71 3.12 -7.41
N ARG A 216 -14.24 3.26 -8.65
CA ARG A 216 -14.99 3.80 -9.80
C ARG A 216 -15.49 2.65 -10.68
N LYS A 217 -16.80 2.58 -10.93
CA LYS A 217 -17.39 1.58 -11.84
C LYS A 217 -17.15 1.87 -13.32
N ALA A 218 -17.07 3.14 -13.70
CA ALA A 218 -16.85 3.59 -15.09
C ALA A 218 -15.47 3.22 -15.66
N GLY A 219 -14.57 2.71 -14.81
CA GLY A 219 -13.27 2.20 -15.16
C GLY A 219 -12.21 3.26 -15.43
N GLY A 220 -11.05 2.79 -15.91
CA GLY A 220 -9.83 3.58 -16.08
C GLY A 220 -9.56 3.99 -17.52
N LEU A 221 -8.28 4.01 -17.91
CA LEU A 221 -7.80 4.46 -19.21
C LEU A 221 -8.07 3.45 -20.34
N ALA A 222 -8.53 2.24 -20.03
CA ALA A 222 -8.83 1.19 -21.01
C ALA A 222 -7.69 0.88 -21.99
N LEU A 223 -6.44 0.93 -21.52
CA LEU A 223 -5.24 0.62 -22.30
C LEU A 223 -4.98 -0.89 -22.41
N ILE A 224 -5.77 -1.70 -21.72
CA ILE A 224 -5.85 -3.16 -21.86
C ILE A 224 -7.30 -3.59 -22.05
N ASN A 225 -7.53 -4.45 -23.05
CA ASN A 225 -8.83 -5.04 -23.35
C ASN A 225 -9.04 -6.33 -22.54
N SER A 226 -9.19 -6.18 -21.23
CA SER A 226 -9.47 -7.27 -20.30
C SER A 226 -10.54 -6.85 -19.30
N ASP A 227 -11.43 -7.76 -18.93
CA ASP A 227 -12.40 -7.53 -17.86
C ASP A 227 -11.76 -7.90 -16.51
N TYR A 228 -10.76 -7.11 -16.11
CA TYR A 228 -9.97 -7.32 -14.89
C TYR A 228 -9.94 -6.05 -14.05
N VAL A 229 -10.10 -6.19 -12.74
CA VAL A 229 -9.75 -5.13 -11.79
C VAL A 229 -8.27 -5.24 -11.44
N PHE A 230 -7.54 -4.14 -11.60
CA PHE A 230 -6.12 -4.08 -11.25
C PHE A 230 -5.92 -3.37 -9.92
N ASP A 231 -4.96 -3.87 -9.14
CA ASP A 231 -4.50 -3.20 -7.93
C ASP A 231 -2.98 -3.22 -7.83
N THR A 232 -2.42 -2.37 -6.97
CA THR A 232 -0.98 -2.15 -6.83
C THR A 232 -0.54 -2.09 -5.37
N GLN A 233 0.75 -2.36 -5.14
CA GLN A 233 1.37 -2.48 -3.81
C GLN A 233 0.64 -3.52 -2.96
N LEU A 234 0.29 -4.64 -3.61
CA LEU A 234 -0.75 -5.52 -3.11
C LEU A 234 -0.30 -6.21 -1.82
N SER A 235 0.76 -6.99 -1.88
CA SER A 235 1.31 -7.73 -0.75
C SER A 235 1.90 -6.81 0.32
N GLU A 236 2.48 -5.68 -0.08
CA GLU A 236 3.10 -4.71 0.83
C GLU A 236 2.09 -3.99 1.73
N LYS A 237 0.84 -3.88 1.27
CA LYS A 237 -0.24 -3.20 1.99
C LYS A 237 -1.46 -4.09 2.22
N GLY A 238 -1.31 -5.40 1.98
CA GLY A 238 -2.31 -6.49 2.05
C GLY A 238 -3.66 -6.08 1.53
N ARG A 239 -3.65 -5.76 0.25
CA ARG A 239 -4.79 -5.26 -0.51
C ARG A 239 -5.55 -6.39 -1.21
N GLU A 240 -5.24 -7.65 -0.94
CA GLU A 240 -5.90 -8.82 -1.52
C GLU A 240 -7.40 -8.79 -1.24
N VAL A 241 -7.78 -8.43 -0.02
CA VAL A 241 -9.18 -8.44 0.40
C VAL A 241 -9.97 -7.30 -0.25
N ARG A 242 -9.41 -6.08 -0.33
CA ARG A 242 -10.08 -5.00 -1.06
C ARG A 242 -10.23 -5.32 -2.54
N LEU A 243 -9.26 -6.02 -3.15
CA LEU A 243 -9.38 -6.49 -4.52
C LEU A 243 -10.53 -7.49 -4.65
N ILE A 244 -10.58 -8.54 -3.83
CA ILE A 244 -11.68 -9.53 -3.80
C ILE A 244 -13.03 -8.83 -3.59
N ARG A 245 -13.12 -7.91 -2.63
CA ARG A 245 -14.35 -7.16 -2.36
C ARG A 245 -14.78 -6.33 -3.56
N THR A 246 -13.84 -5.66 -4.24
CA THR A 246 -14.14 -4.89 -5.45
C THR A 246 -14.75 -5.78 -6.52
N LEU A 247 -14.21 -6.99 -6.72
CA LEU A 247 -14.74 -7.94 -7.70
C LEU A 247 -16.18 -8.33 -7.38
N LEU A 248 -16.45 -8.69 -6.13
CA LEU A 248 -17.79 -9.06 -5.65
C LEU A 248 -18.81 -7.91 -5.74
N ASP A 249 -18.38 -6.67 -5.52
CA ASP A 249 -19.24 -5.48 -5.59
C ASP A 249 -19.33 -4.85 -7.01
N SER A 250 -18.55 -5.38 -7.95
CA SER A 250 -18.53 -4.97 -9.35
C SER A 250 -19.16 -6.03 -10.26
N SER A 251 -19.22 -5.75 -11.57
CA SER A 251 -19.65 -6.72 -12.58
C SER A 251 -18.48 -7.56 -13.13
N VAL A 252 -17.35 -7.60 -12.42
CA VAL A 252 -16.08 -8.16 -12.89
C VAL A 252 -15.61 -9.21 -11.91
N SER A 253 -15.38 -10.43 -12.39
CA SER A 253 -15.05 -11.57 -11.53
C SER A 253 -13.56 -11.85 -11.40
N ARG A 254 -12.70 -11.17 -12.15
CA ARG A 254 -11.25 -11.42 -12.17
C ARG A 254 -10.45 -10.20 -11.80
N GLY A 255 -9.39 -10.40 -11.03
CA GLY A 255 -8.49 -9.34 -10.60
C GLY A 255 -7.03 -9.74 -10.71
N LEU A 256 -6.17 -8.73 -10.83
CA LEU A 256 -4.71 -8.88 -10.78
C LEU A 256 -4.11 -7.76 -9.93
N GLY A 257 -3.51 -8.12 -8.81
CA GLY A 257 -2.73 -7.20 -7.98
C GLY A 257 -1.24 -7.37 -8.23
N ILE A 258 -0.52 -6.27 -8.44
CA ILE A 258 0.92 -6.29 -8.71
C ILE A 258 1.65 -5.66 -7.52
N ASP A 259 2.66 -6.36 -7.02
CA ASP A 259 3.45 -5.93 -5.86
C ASP A 259 4.39 -4.76 -6.22
N GLU A 260 4.86 -4.05 -5.18
CA GLU A 260 5.87 -3.01 -5.34
C GLU A 260 7.11 -3.51 -6.07
N ASN A 261 7.74 -2.59 -6.81
CA ASN A 261 8.98 -2.86 -7.53
C ASN A 261 8.87 -4.09 -8.47
N SER A 262 7.69 -4.33 -9.02
CA SER A 262 7.38 -5.42 -9.93
C SER A 262 6.53 -4.89 -11.08
N ALA A 263 6.56 -5.59 -12.21
CA ALA A 263 5.78 -5.23 -13.38
C ALA A 263 5.21 -6.46 -14.09
N VAL A 264 4.15 -6.25 -14.87
CA VAL A 264 3.64 -7.21 -15.84
C VAL A 264 3.75 -6.60 -17.23
N ILE A 265 4.54 -7.23 -18.10
CA ILE A 265 4.71 -6.85 -19.49
C ILE A 265 3.59 -7.50 -20.30
N VAL A 266 2.67 -6.71 -20.82
CA VAL A 266 1.51 -7.16 -21.58
C VAL A 266 1.75 -6.92 -23.06
N ASN A 267 1.82 -8.02 -23.81
CA ASN A 267 1.86 -7.99 -25.27
C ASN A 267 0.45 -7.96 -25.83
N ASN A 268 0.26 -7.21 -26.92
CA ASN A 268 -1.01 -7.09 -27.64
C ASN A 268 -2.20 -6.72 -26.71
N PRO A 269 -2.04 -5.75 -25.79
CA PRO A 269 -3.02 -5.44 -24.76
C PRO A 269 -4.42 -5.12 -25.28
N LEU A 270 -4.57 -4.64 -26.52
CA LEU A 270 -5.88 -4.27 -27.07
C LEU A 270 -6.59 -5.39 -27.84
N SER A 271 -5.84 -6.37 -28.35
CA SER A 271 -6.39 -7.46 -29.18
C SER A 271 -6.40 -8.81 -28.47
N HIS A 272 -5.27 -9.23 -27.90
CA HIS A 272 -5.13 -10.49 -27.18
C HIS A 272 -4.09 -10.34 -26.06
N PRO A 273 -4.47 -9.72 -24.92
CA PRO A 273 -3.54 -9.41 -23.83
C PRO A 273 -2.91 -10.68 -23.23
N VAL A 274 -1.59 -10.80 -23.35
CA VAL A 274 -0.79 -11.80 -22.65
C VAL A 274 0.27 -11.10 -21.81
N GLY A 275 0.13 -11.21 -20.49
CA GLY A 275 1.04 -10.62 -19.51
C GLY A 275 2.17 -11.57 -19.14
N LYS A 276 3.36 -11.04 -18.88
CA LYS A 276 4.50 -11.76 -18.29
C LYS A 276 5.03 -11.00 -17.09
N VAL A 277 5.18 -11.66 -15.95
CA VAL A 277 5.70 -11.06 -14.73
C VAL A 277 7.20 -10.82 -14.86
N LEU A 278 7.61 -9.60 -14.49
CA LEU A 278 8.98 -9.15 -14.46
C LEU A 278 9.29 -8.50 -13.12
N THR A 279 10.34 -8.97 -12.46
CA THR A 279 10.79 -8.49 -11.15
C THR A 279 12.29 -8.33 -11.15
N ASP A 280 12.81 -7.72 -10.09
CA ASP A 280 14.25 -7.77 -9.80
C ASP A 280 14.72 -9.22 -9.54
N MET A 281 16.01 -9.49 -9.75
CA MET A 281 16.59 -10.82 -9.52
C MET A 281 16.52 -11.19 -8.04
N GLY A 282 15.99 -12.38 -7.74
CA GLY A 282 15.85 -12.84 -6.35
C GLY A 282 14.68 -12.20 -5.60
N ALA A 283 13.85 -11.37 -6.26
CA ALA A 283 12.71 -10.75 -5.63
C ALA A 283 11.66 -11.78 -5.17
N THR A 284 11.06 -11.48 -4.02
CA THR A 284 9.92 -12.24 -3.47
C THR A 284 8.57 -11.65 -3.88
N SER A 285 8.57 -10.61 -4.71
CA SER A 285 7.38 -9.91 -5.19
C SER A 285 6.90 -10.51 -6.51
N GLY A 286 5.66 -10.20 -6.91
CA GLY A 286 5.08 -10.75 -8.12
C GLY A 286 3.74 -10.14 -8.48
N ALA A 287 2.84 -10.99 -9.00
CA ALA A 287 1.47 -10.60 -9.30
C ALA A 287 0.48 -11.64 -8.76
N PHE A 288 -0.46 -11.21 -7.93
CA PHE A 288 -1.53 -12.02 -7.38
C PHE A 288 -2.76 -11.94 -8.28
N TYR A 289 -3.11 -13.06 -8.91
CA TYR A 289 -4.35 -13.25 -9.65
C TYR A 289 -5.43 -13.84 -8.75
N VAL A 290 -6.67 -13.38 -8.95
CA VAL A 290 -7.84 -13.88 -8.25
C VAL A 290 -9.05 -13.95 -9.18
N ASP A 291 -9.87 -14.97 -9.01
CA ASP A 291 -11.14 -15.20 -9.69
C ASP A 291 -12.23 -15.55 -8.66
N VAL A 292 -13.29 -14.73 -8.63
CA VAL A 292 -14.43 -14.89 -7.72
C VAL A 292 -15.68 -15.43 -8.42
N SER A 293 -15.56 -15.91 -9.68
CA SER A 293 -16.70 -16.40 -10.46
C SER A 293 -17.45 -17.57 -9.79
N ASN A 294 -16.76 -18.31 -8.93
CA ASN A 294 -17.31 -19.47 -8.21
C ASN A 294 -17.80 -19.12 -6.79
N VAL A 295 -17.70 -17.86 -6.36
CA VAL A 295 -18.15 -17.42 -5.04
C VAL A 295 -19.67 -17.32 -5.02
N PRO A 296 -20.37 -18.01 -4.09
CA PRO A 296 -21.82 -17.94 -3.99
C PRO A 296 -22.31 -16.53 -3.69
N VAL A 297 -23.39 -16.07 -4.32
CA VAL A 297 -23.95 -14.72 -4.10
C VAL A 297 -24.35 -14.49 -2.63
N SER A 298 -24.75 -15.55 -1.90
CA SER A 298 -25.09 -15.51 -0.48
C SER A 298 -23.92 -15.22 0.45
N SER A 299 -22.68 -15.34 -0.04
CA SER A 299 -21.45 -15.10 0.71
C SER A 299 -21.14 -13.62 0.95
N VAL A 300 -21.70 -12.72 0.13
CA VAL A 300 -21.39 -11.28 0.17
C VAL A 300 -21.89 -10.59 1.44
N SER A 301 -22.97 -11.09 2.05
CA SER A 301 -23.58 -10.54 3.26
C SER A 301 -22.98 -11.02 4.57
N THR A 302 -22.20 -12.10 4.54
CA THR A 302 -21.62 -12.75 5.73
C THR A 302 -20.10 -12.55 5.83
N ALA A 303 -19.50 -11.85 4.85
CA ALA A 303 -18.06 -11.74 4.64
C ALA A 303 -17.34 -13.11 4.47
N PHE A 304 -18.08 -14.21 4.31
CA PHE A 304 -17.51 -15.55 4.16
C PHE A 304 -17.43 -15.93 2.68
N TYR A 305 -16.25 -15.92 2.07
CA TYR A 305 -16.09 -16.19 0.63
C TYR A 305 -15.51 -17.59 0.38
N ASP A 306 -16.37 -18.59 0.17
CA ASP A 306 -15.92 -19.93 -0.27
C ASP A 306 -15.67 -19.97 -1.78
N ASN A 307 -14.77 -20.85 -2.23
CA ASN A 307 -14.41 -21.06 -3.64
C ASN A 307 -13.84 -19.83 -4.35
N VAL A 308 -12.90 -19.13 -3.71
CA VAL A 308 -12.08 -18.10 -4.36
C VAL A 308 -10.89 -18.80 -5.02
N ASP A 309 -10.79 -18.72 -6.34
CA ASP A 309 -9.63 -19.22 -7.06
C ASP A 309 -8.53 -18.15 -7.06
N PHE A 310 -7.32 -18.48 -6.65
CA PHE A 310 -6.20 -17.52 -6.72
C PHE A 310 -4.91 -18.16 -7.22
N SER A 311 -4.00 -17.32 -7.66
CA SER A 311 -2.68 -17.69 -8.17
C SER A 311 -1.71 -16.57 -7.85
N PHE A 312 -0.50 -16.90 -7.40
CA PHE A 312 0.57 -15.92 -7.33
C PHE A 312 1.57 -16.20 -8.45
N PHE A 313 1.88 -15.21 -9.27
CA PHE A 313 2.78 -15.29 -10.39
C PHE A 313 4.11 -14.64 -10.03
N THR A 314 5.20 -15.37 -10.24
CA THR A 314 6.57 -14.91 -10.00
C THR A 314 7.26 -14.66 -11.34
N VAL A 315 8.50 -14.15 -11.31
CA VAL A 315 9.28 -13.86 -12.52
C VAL A 315 9.13 -14.93 -13.60
N ASP A 316 8.95 -14.46 -14.83
CA ASP A 316 8.70 -15.22 -16.05
C ASP A 316 7.37 -15.96 -16.18
N ASP A 317 6.56 -16.05 -15.13
CA ASP A 317 5.19 -16.56 -15.28
C ASP A 317 4.41 -15.65 -16.21
N SER A 318 3.67 -16.26 -17.12
CA SER A 318 2.84 -15.55 -18.08
C SER A 318 1.37 -15.90 -17.90
N PHE A 319 0.49 -15.01 -18.31
CA PHE A 319 -0.94 -15.15 -18.14
C PHE A 319 -1.69 -14.59 -19.34
N ASP A 320 -2.57 -15.41 -19.91
CA ASP A 320 -3.49 -15.02 -20.96
C ASP A 320 -4.77 -14.48 -20.31
N PHE A 321 -4.99 -13.17 -20.44
CA PHE A 321 -6.11 -12.47 -19.82
C PHE A 321 -7.47 -12.81 -20.44
N ILE A 322 -7.49 -13.34 -21.67
CA ILE A 322 -8.72 -13.76 -22.35
C ILE A 322 -9.05 -15.19 -21.95
N ALA A 323 -8.09 -16.10 -22.08
CA ALA A 323 -8.27 -17.51 -21.75
C ALA A 323 -8.37 -17.75 -20.24
N GLY A 324 -7.92 -16.80 -19.40
CA GLY A 324 -7.82 -16.99 -17.95
C GLY A 324 -6.80 -18.07 -17.57
N LYS A 325 -5.72 -18.20 -18.34
CA LYS A 325 -4.79 -19.33 -18.26
C LYS A 325 -3.36 -18.87 -17.99
N ALA A 326 -2.74 -19.46 -16.97
CA ALA A 326 -1.32 -19.30 -16.69
C ALA A 326 -0.45 -20.17 -17.62
N ILE A 327 0.71 -19.64 -17.98
CA ILE A 327 1.74 -20.27 -18.80
C ILE A 327 3.05 -20.15 -18.03
N TYR A 328 3.68 -21.28 -17.76
CA TYR A 328 4.88 -21.36 -16.94
C TYR A 328 6.11 -21.69 -17.78
N PRO A 329 7.27 -21.10 -17.47
CA PRO A 329 8.49 -21.41 -18.20
C PRO A 329 8.98 -22.83 -17.87
N THR A 330 9.62 -23.48 -18.84
CA THR A 330 10.06 -24.89 -18.74
C THR A 330 11.11 -25.15 -17.66
N TRP A 331 11.76 -24.10 -17.15
CA TRP A 331 12.75 -24.20 -16.08
C TRP A 331 12.10 -24.30 -14.68
N LYS A 332 10.83 -23.93 -14.53
CA LYS A 332 10.07 -24.17 -13.31
C LYS A 332 9.64 -25.64 -13.25
N LYS A 333 9.65 -26.20 -12.04
CA LYS A 333 9.29 -27.60 -11.80
C LYS A 333 8.05 -27.68 -10.94
N GLU A 334 7.19 -28.63 -11.25
CA GLU A 334 6.04 -28.93 -10.39
C GLU A 334 6.51 -29.45 -9.03
N ILE A 335 5.89 -28.94 -7.98
CA ILE A 335 6.17 -29.34 -6.58
C ILE A 335 4.99 -30.05 -5.93
N PHE A 336 4.01 -30.48 -6.73
CA PHE A 336 2.86 -31.25 -6.26
C PHE A 336 3.31 -32.47 -5.42
N GLY A 337 2.76 -32.59 -4.21
CA GLY A 337 3.10 -33.66 -3.26
C GLY A 337 4.42 -33.49 -2.50
N GLN A 338 5.20 -32.43 -2.76
CA GLN A 338 6.41 -32.07 -1.99
C GLN A 338 6.14 -31.02 -0.90
N GLU A 339 4.88 -30.60 -0.75
CA GLU A 339 4.44 -29.62 0.22
C GLU A 339 4.19 -30.31 1.58
N GLN A 340 4.92 -29.92 2.63
CA GLN A 340 4.76 -30.49 3.97
C GLN A 340 3.78 -29.65 4.78
N PHE A 341 2.52 -30.06 4.76
CA PHE A 341 1.44 -29.43 5.50
C PHE A 341 1.46 -29.74 7.02
N ASN A 342 2.10 -30.83 7.43
CA ASN A 342 2.04 -31.36 8.80
C ASN A 342 2.85 -30.57 9.86
N LYS A 343 3.54 -29.49 9.49
CA LYS A 343 4.31 -28.60 10.40
C LYS A 343 4.06 -27.11 10.12
N ALA A 344 2.89 -26.79 9.60
CA ALA A 344 2.48 -25.41 9.33
C ALA A 344 2.43 -24.54 10.59
N VAL A 345 3.10 -23.39 10.54
CA VAL A 345 3.01 -22.35 11.57
C VAL A 345 1.93 -21.36 11.12
N PRO A 346 0.89 -21.07 11.93
CA PRO A 346 -0.06 -20.02 11.62
C PRO A 346 0.64 -18.66 11.51
N SER A 347 0.24 -17.84 10.54
CA SER A 347 0.74 -16.46 10.38
C SER A 347 -0.39 -15.45 10.53
N ASP A 348 -0.17 -14.41 11.33
CA ASP A 348 -1.18 -13.55 11.93
C ASP A 348 -1.02 -12.05 11.63
N ASP A 349 -0.88 -11.64 10.35
CA ASP A 349 -0.62 -10.21 10.07
C ASP A 349 -0.88 -9.72 8.62
N ILE A 350 -1.97 -10.15 7.97
CA ILE A 350 -2.43 -9.60 6.67
C ILE A 350 -3.30 -8.33 6.88
N LEU A 351 -3.68 -8.00 8.11
CA LEU A 351 -4.59 -6.90 8.42
C LEU A 351 -4.05 -5.88 9.46
N SER A 352 -2.83 -6.02 10.01
CA SER A 352 -2.39 -5.10 11.08
C SER A 352 -1.77 -3.80 10.56
N LEU A 353 -2.35 -2.68 10.98
CA LEU A 353 -1.94 -1.33 10.58
C LEU A 353 -0.51 -0.94 11.02
N ALA A 354 0.15 -1.74 11.85
CA ALA A 354 1.33 -1.31 12.59
C ALA A 354 2.66 -1.48 11.84
N ARG A 355 2.77 -2.38 10.83
CA ARG A 355 4.09 -2.79 10.29
C ARG A 355 4.10 -3.21 8.80
N PRO A 356 4.19 -2.29 7.82
CA PRO A 356 4.17 -2.59 6.37
C PRO A 356 5.20 -3.64 5.88
N SER A 357 6.36 -3.73 6.54
CA SER A 357 7.41 -4.72 6.18
C SER A 357 7.08 -6.16 6.62
N GLN A 358 6.19 -6.34 7.60
CA GLN A 358 5.73 -7.66 8.05
C GLN A 358 4.69 -8.26 7.09
N TRP A 359 3.95 -7.43 6.36
CA TRP A 359 2.95 -7.86 5.39
C TRP A 359 3.59 -8.57 4.20
N ARG A 360 4.72 -8.05 3.70
CA ARG A 360 5.54 -8.72 2.67
C ARG A 360 5.98 -10.11 3.12
N GLN A 361 6.33 -10.29 4.40
CA GLN A 361 6.68 -11.61 4.93
C GLN A 361 5.45 -12.54 5.00
N THR A 362 4.28 -12.01 5.34
CA THR A 362 3.02 -12.77 5.39
C THR A 362 2.47 -13.12 4.00
N ALA A 363 2.61 -12.25 3.00
CA ALA A 363 2.28 -12.55 1.61
C ALA A 363 3.24 -13.60 1.02
N VAL A 364 4.53 -13.54 1.37
CA VAL A 364 5.48 -14.64 1.07
C VAL A 364 5.03 -15.95 1.70
N ARG A 365 4.37 -15.91 2.87
CA ARG A 365 3.79 -17.08 3.54
C ARG A 365 2.50 -17.59 2.88
N LEU A 366 1.67 -16.73 2.27
CA LEU A 366 0.57 -17.17 1.38
C LEU A 366 1.07 -18.08 0.25
N ILE A 367 2.35 -17.95 -0.14
CA ILE A 367 2.98 -18.68 -1.26
C ILE A 367 3.91 -19.79 -0.74
N ASN A 368 4.24 -19.82 0.55
CA ASN A 368 5.15 -20.80 1.15
C ASN A 368 4.46 -22.16 1.35
N SER A 369 4.90 -23.20 0.66
CA SER A 369 4.31 -24.56 0.69
C SER A 369 4.42 -25.33 2.01
N ASN A 370 4.90 -24.70 3.08
CA ASN A 370 4.99 -25.31 4.42
C ASN A 370 3.84 -24.91 5.34
N GLU A 371 2.89 -24.09 4.88
CA GLU A 371 1.77 -23.60 5.70
C GLU A 371 0.41 -24.12 5.18
N MET A 372 -0.42 -24.67 6.07
CA MET A 372 -1.75 -25.19 5.77
C MET A 372 -2.79 -24.07 5.66
N ASN A 373 -2.72 -23.10 6.57
CA ASN A 373 -3.62 -21.96 6.64
C ASN A 373 -2.80 -20.72 7.00
N VAL A 374 -3.15 -19.58 6.42
CA VAL A 374 -2.66 -18.26 6.85
C VAL A 374 -3.83 -17.53 7.51
N THR A 375 -3.71 -17.14 8.78
CA THR A 375 -4.82 -16.61 9.58
C THR A 375 -4.46 -15.26 10.18
N SER A 376 -4.93 -14.18 9.58
CA SER A 376 -4.72 -12.81 10.06
C SER A 376 -5.82 -12.33 11.00
N HIS A 377 -5.46 -11.47 11.95
CA HIS A 377 -6.41 -10.81 12.86
C HIS A 377 -6.21 -9.29 12.84
N SER A 378 -7.30 -8.53 12.75
CA SER A 378 -7.36 -7.12 13.13
C SER A 378 -8.00 -7.05 14.51
N PRO A 379 -7.36 -6.39 15.50
CA PRO A 379 -8.01 -6.13 16.78
C PRO A 379 -9.25 -5.24 16.57
N PRO A 380 -10.28 -5.38 17.43
CA PRO A 380 -11.42 -4.46 17.42
C PRO A 380 -10.94 -3.03 17.71
N SER A 381 -11.54 -2.05 17.04
CA SER A 381 -11.27 -0.63 17.31
C SER A 381 -12.30 -0.09 18.30
N ILE A 382 -11.82 0.66 19.30
CA ILE A 382 -12.67 1.34 20.28
C ILE A 382 -13.31 2.59 19.66
N VAL A 383 -12.70 3.15 18.59
CA VAL A 383 -13.16 4.34 17.86
C VAL A 383 -12.76 4.22 16.37
N PRO A 384 -13.70 3.99 15.42
CA PRO A 384 -15.14 3.78 15.61
C PRO A 384 -15.36 2.31 16.01
N LEU A 385 -16.58 1.93 16.44
CA LEU A 385 -16.95 0.54 16.81
C LEU A 385 -16.75 -0.46 15.65
N ILE A 386 -15.51 -0.81 15.36
CA ILE A 386 -15.12 -1.75 14.30
C ILE A 386 -14.92 -3.09 14.98
N PRO A 387 -15.73 -4.12 14.64
CA PRO A 387 -15.50 -5.46 15.14
C PRO A 387 -14.12 -5.96 14.72
N GLY A 388 -13.53 -6.82 15.55
CA GLY A 388 -12.30 -7.52 15.18
C GLY A 388 -12.54 -8.36 13.93
N VAL A 389 -11.61 -8.33 12.99
CA VAL A 389 -11.73 -9.05 11.72
C VAL A 389 -10.68 -10.13 11.69
N GLN A 390 -11.08 -11.40 11.57
CA GLN A 390 -10.17 -12.49 11.27
C GLN A 390 -10.30 -12.87 9.80
N VAL A 391 -9.19 -13.06 9.11
CA VAL A 391 -9.15 -13.53 7.71
C VAL A 391 -8.30 -14.78 7.65
N VAL A 392 -8.86 -15.88 7.18
CA VAL A 392 -8.18 -17.17 7.00
C VAL A 392 -8.12 -17.49 5.51
N PHE A 393 -6.92 -17.71 5.01
CA PHE A 393 -6.68 -18.33 3.72
C PHE A 393 -6.42 -19.83 3.94
N ASP A 394 -7.40 -20.67 3.60
CA ASP A 394 -7.28 -22.13 3.63
C ASP A 394 -6.55 -22.62 2.38
N ARG A 395 -5.37 -23.23 2.58
CA ARG A 395 -4.51 -23.72 1.51
C ARG A 395 -4.48 -25.24 1.41
N THR A 396 -5.37 -25.96 2.10
CA THR A 396 -5.44 -27.43 2.05
C THR A 396 -5.72 -28.00 0.65
N ARG A 397 -6.13 -27.15 -0.30
CA ARG A 397 -6.41 -27.49 -1.70
C ARG A 397 -5.49 -26.78 -2.71
N ALA A 398 -4.41 -26.14 -2.25
CA ALA A 398 -3.46 -25.43 -3.09
C ALA A 398 -2.48 -26.37 -3.81
N VAL A 399 -2.04 -25.98 -5.02
CA VAL A 399 -1.01 -26.67 -5.81
C VAL A 399 -0.04 -25.63 -6.41
N GLY A 400 1.28 -25.91 -6.43
CA GLY A 400 2.31 -24.97 -6.91
C GLY A 400 3.41 -25.55 -7.83
N LEU A 401 4.18 -24.64 -8.44
CA LEU A 401 5.41 -24.87 -9.20
C LEU A 401 6.59 -24.14 -8.53
N GLY A 402 7.71 -24.80 -8.24
CA GLY A 402 8.88 -24.22 -7.57
C GLY A 402 9.96 -23.67 -8.52
N ALA A 403 10.64 -22.60 -8.06
CA ALA A 403 11.80 -21.96 -8.69
C ALA A 403 13.05 -22.01 -7.79
N ARG A 404 14.25 -22.26 -8.36
CA ARG A 404 15.54 -22.03 -7.67
C ARG A 404 15.92 -20.54 -7.77
N LEU A 405 15.92 -19.82 -6.66
CA LEU A 405 16.50 -18.47 -6.61
C LEU A 405 18.04 -18.56 -6.70
N PRO A 406 18.73 -17.68 -7.46
CA PRO A 406 20.19 -17.63 -7.46
C PRO A 406 20.73 -17.41 -6.05
N ALA A 407 21.74 -18.19 -5.66
CA ALA A 407 22.34 -18.16 -4.35
C ALA A 407 23.17 -16.88 -4.14
N VAL A 408 22.55 -15.80 -3.68
CA VAL A 408 23.25 -14.67 -3.05
C VAL A 408 22.47 -14.25 -1.81
N ILE A 409 22.80 -14.92 -0.71
CA ILE A 409 22.77 -14.58 0.73
C ILE A 409 22.84 -15.93 1.45
N GLN A 410 24.01 -16.57 1.35
CA GLN A 410 24.46 -17.53 2.36
C GLN A 410 25.74 -16.96 2.95
N ALA A 411 25.57 -15.96 3.81
CA ALA A 411 26.56 -15.64 4.83
C ALA A 411 25.90 -15.95 6.18
N SER A 412 26.39 -17.02 6.81
CA SER A 412 26.23 -17.32 8.23
C SER A 412 24.81 -17.57 8.75
N THR A 413 24.25 -18.75 8.47
CA THR A 413 23.71 -19.64 9.52
C THR A 413 23.59 -21.05 8.95
N ASN A 414 24.16 -22.02 9.69
CA ASN A 414 24.11 -23.43 9.33
C ASN A 414 22.67 -23.97 9.46
N ASN A 415 22.26 -24.84 8.53
CA ASN A 415 21.06 -25.70 8.52
C ASN A 415 19.68 -25.09 8.20
N ALA A 416 19.54 -24.34 7.10
CA ALA A 416 18.26 -24.31 6.38
C ALA A 416 18.48 -24.31 4.86
N SER A 417 17.97 -25.34 4.18
CA SER A 417 17.96 -25.44 2.72
C SER A 417 17.16 -24.28 2.09
N PRO A 418 17.59 -23.65 0.99
CA PRO A 418 16.87 -22.54 0.36
C PRO A 418 15.52 -23.03 -0.20
N ARG A 419 14.42 -22.42 0.25
CA ARG A 419 13.05 -22.81 -0.14
C ARG A 419 12.59 -22.04 -1.38
N CYS A 420 12.02 -22.79 -2.32
CA CYS A 420 11.52 -22.32 -3.61
C CYS A 420 10.25 -21.48 -3.43
N LEU A 421 10.12 -20.36 -4.16
CA LEU A 421 8.86 -19.60 -4.23
C LEU A 421 8.04 -20.04 -5.44
N ALA A 422 6.72 -20.13 -5.22
CA ALA A 422 5.80 -20.90 -6.04
C ALA A 422 4.93 -20.03 -6.97
N GLY A 423 4.70 -20.53 -8.19
CA GLY A 423 3.57 -20.13 -9.05
C GLY A 423 2.40 -21.09 -8.82
N GLN A 424 1.20 -20.61 -8.46
CA GLN A 424 0.10 -21.48 -8.01
C GLN A 424 -1.14 -21.41 -8.90
N ARG A 425 -1.98 -22.45 -8.89
CA ARG A 425 -3.43 -22.38 -9.12
C ARG A 425 -4.07 -23.08 -7.94
N SER A 426 -4.69 -22.32 -7.04
CA SER A 426 -5.33 -22.85 -5.83
C SER A 426 -6.82 -22.60 -5.87
N GLN A 427 -7.63 -23.64 -5.60
CA GLN A 427 -9.02 -23.47 -5.18
C GLN A 427 -9.01 -23.29 -3.67
N SER A 428 -9.06 -22.06 -3.19
CA SER A 428 -8.92 -21.79 -1.76
C SER A 428 -10.26 -21.42 -1.13
N ARG A 429 -10.39 -21.67 0.17
CA ARG A 429 -11.47 -21.09 0.98
C ARG A 429 -10.94 -19.83 1.62
N PHE A 430 -11.64 -18.72 1.43
CA PHE A 430 -11.34 -17.46 2.09
C PHE A 430 -12.40 -17.20 3.18
N VAL A 431 -12.00 -17.42 4.42
CA VAL A 431 -12.92 -17.30 5.56
C VAL A 431 -12.64 -16.00 6.27
N VAL A 432 -13.54 -15.01 6.15
CA VAL A 432 -13.53 -13.87 7.07
C VAL A 432 -14.51 -14.17 8.20
N VAL A 433 -14.02 -14.09 9.43
CA VAL A 433 -14.86 -14.12 10.63
C VAL A 433 -14.88 -12.71 11.22
N LEU A 434 -16.03 -12.07 11.17
CA LEU A 434 -16.28 -10.82 11.88
C LEU A 434 -16.66 -11.14 13.32
N PHE A 435 -15.78 -10.82 14.27
CA PHE A 435 -16.09 -10.94 15.70
C PHE A 435 -16.82 -9.67 16.16
N LEU A 436 -18.15 -9.73 16.16
CA LEU A 436 -18.95 -8.83 16.97
C LEU A 436 -18.80 -9.28 18.43
N GLN A 437 -17.96 -8.61 19.22
CA GLN A 437 -18.19 -8.65 20.66
C GLN A 437 -19.47 -7.87 20.94
N SER A 438 -20.61 -8.55 21.00
CA SER A 438 -21.80 -8.02 21.67
C SER A 438 -21.58 -7.99 23.19
N PRO A 439 -22.12 -7.00 23.91
CA PRO A 439 -21.76 -6.72 25.30
C PRO A 439 -22.26 -7.86 26.17
N VAL A 440 -21.42 -8.38 27.07
CA VAL A 440 -21.86 -9.42 28.00
C VAL A 440 -22.81 -8.78 29.02
N SER A 441 -24.10 -8.93 28.73
CA SER A 441 -25.17 -9.00 29.70
C SER A 441 -24.91 -10.16 30.66
N ASP A 442 -24.37 -9.87 31.84
CA ASP A 442 -24.53 -10.71 33.04
C ASP A 442 -24.28 -9.89 34.32
N LEU A 443 -25.03 -8.78 34.44
CA LEU A 443 -25.17 -8.04 35.69
C LEU A 443 -26.56 -8.33 36.28
N HIS A 444 -26.74 -9.53 36.85
CA HIS A 444 -27.53 -9.79 38.07
C HIS A 444 -27.72 -11.31 38.29
N LEU A 445 -26.95 -11.91 39.19
CA LEU A 445 -27.48 -12.80 40.23
C LEU A 445 -26.43 -13.09 41.32
N ARG A 446 -26.81 -12.64 42.52
CA ARG A 446 -26.37 -13.03 43.87
C ARG A 446 -25.57 -14.35 43.93
N MET A 447 -24.47 -14.36 44.69
CA MET A 447 -24.45 -15.05 45.99
C MET A 447 -23.19 -14.74 46.83
N LYS A 448 -23.45 -14.56 48.12
CA LYS A 448 -22.51 -14.37 49.22
C LYS A 448 -21.62 -15.61 49.44
N SER A 449 -20.51 -15.37 50.13
CA SER A 449 -19.94 -16.25 51.18
C SER A 449 -19.09 -17.46 50.76
N HIS A 450 -17.79 -17.32 51.01
CA HIS A 450 -16.84 -18.31 51.56
C HIS A 450 -16.70 -19.69 50.91
N PHE A 451 -15.56 -19.95 50.24
CA PHE A 451 -14.77 -21.17 50.47
C PHE A 451 -13.31 -21.03 50.00
N LYS A 452 -12.41 -21.77 50.65
CA LYS A 452 -10.94 -21.63 50.65
C LYS A 452 -10.26 -22.43 49.51
N LEU A 453 -9.17 -21.84 48.99
CA LEU A 453 -7.94 -22.32 48.28
C LEU A 453 -7.71 -23.85 48.02
N PRO A 454 -6.85 -24.30 47.05
CA PRO A 454 -5.46 -23.83 46.90
C PRO A 454 -4.83 -23.67 45.49
N PHE A 455 -4.19 -22.51 45.30
CA PHE A 455 -2.74 -22.37 45.06
C PHE A 455 -2.03 -22.84 43.78
N VAL A 456 -2.70 -23.27 42.71
CA VAL A 456 -1.98 -23.65 41.45
C VAL A 456 -2.35 -22.79 40.22
N LEU A 457 -3.42 -21.99 40.29
CA LEU A 457 -3.87 -21.17 39.16
C LEU A 457 -3.38 -19.70 39.16
N LEU A 458 -2.69 -19.25 40.22
CA LEU A 458 -2.32 -17.84 40.37
C LEU A 458 -0.97 -17.48 39.72
N PHE A 459 -0.17 -18.46 39.30
CA PHE A 459 1.10 -18.21 38.62
C PHE A 459 0.99 -18.16 37.08
N LEU A 460 -0.16 -18.50 36.50
CA LEU A 460 -0.41 -18.45 35.04
C LEU A 460 -1.22 -17.22 34.59
N LEU A 461 -1.69 -16.38 35.52
CA LEU A 461 -2.45 -15.17 35.22
C LEU A 461 -1.64 -13.86 35.36
N VAL A 462 -0.39 -13.93 35.81
CA VAL A 462 0.49 -12.75 35.95
C VAL A 462 1.35 -12.50 34.69
N ALA A 463 1.38 -13.44 33.73
CA ALA A 463 2.17 -13.28 32.50
C ALA A 463 1.41 -12.67 31.30
N VAL A 464 0.12 -12.31 31.45
CA VAL A 464 -0.74 -11.84 30.32
C VAL A 464 -1.25 -10.41 30.48
N TYR A 465 -0.95 -9.70 31.58
CA TYR A 465 -1.22 -8.26 31.69
C TYR A 465 0.08 -7.47 31.82
N ALA A 466 0.90 -7.52 30.76
CA ALA A 466 1.86 -6.47 30.47
C ALA A 466 1.51 -5.93 29.07
N GLN A 467 0.42 -5.17 29.00
CA GLN A 467 0.12 -4.37 27.81
C GLN A 467 1.09 -3.20 27.86
N GLU A 468 2.18 -3.26 27.09
CA GLU A 468 3.01 -2.09 26.84
C GLU A 468 2.17 -1.07 26.06
N GLN A 469 1.44 -0.22 26.78
CA GLN A 469 0.91 1.01 26.19
C GLN A 469 2.12 1.82 25.70
N GLN A 470 2.12 2.19 24.43
CA GLN A 470 3.22 2.91 23.78
C GLN A 470 2.96 4.42 23.80
N LEU A 471 4.02 5.24 23.81
CA LEU A 471 3.95 6.70 23.70
C LEU A 471 3.28 7.10 22.38
N ILE A 472 2.24 7.93 22.44
CA ILE A 472 1.59 8.51 21.26
C ILE A 472 2.02 9.96 21.14
N ILE A 473 2.53 10.34 19.96
CA ILE A 473 2.97 11.69 19.64
C ILE A 473 2.07 12.22 18.52
N GLU A 474 1.29 13.25 18.82
CA GLU A 474 0.43 13.94 17.86
C GLU A 474 1.01 15.34 17.62
N VAL A 475 1.39 15.67 16.37
CA VAL A 475 1.86 17.02 16.04
C VAL A 475 0.64 17.91 15.80
N ILE A 476 0.40 18.87 16.71
CA ILE A 476 -0.74 19.81 16.64
C ILE A 476 -0.43 20.96 15.69
N TYR A 477 0.79 21.48 15.71
CA TYR A 477 1.22 22.57 14.86
C TYR A 477 2.69 22.38 14.52
N LEU A 478 3.03 22.47 13.23
CA LEU A 478 4.41 22.36 12.72
C LEU A 478 4.76 23.65 11.96
N PRO A 479 5.79 24.40 12.37
CA PRO A 479 6.21 25.61 11.66
C PRO A 479 6.74 25.30 10.26
N THR A 480 6.54 26.25 9.34
CA THR A 480 6.95 26.13 7.93
C THR A 480 8.46 26.22 7.73
N ASP A 481 9.16 26.92 8.61
CA ASP A 481 10.61 27.00 8.64
C ASP A 481 11.14 26.25 9.88
N CYS A 482 12.04 25.32 9.64
CA CYS A 482 12.63 24.47 10.67
C CYS A 482 14.12 24.28 10.39
N PRO A 483 14.91 25.35 10.55
CA PRO A 483 16.34 25.31 10.24
C PRO A 483 17.10 24.42 11.22
N ILE A 484 16.57 24.23 12.42
CA ILE A 484 17.16 23.42 13.49
C ILE A 484 16.04 22.57 14.11
N LYS A 485 16.30 21.26 14.19
CA LYS A 485 15.48 20.30 14.93
C LYS A 485 16.12 19.95 16.25
N SER A 486 15.29 19.67 17.25
CA SER A 486 15.74 19.20 18.56
C SER A 486 16.36 17.81 18.44
N GLN A 487 17.50 17.64 19.09
CA GLN A 487 18.19 16.36 19.23
C GLN A 487 18.68 16.19 20.67
N ASN A 488 19.03 14.96 21.05
CA ASN A 488 19.58 14.68 22.37
C ASN A 488 20.78 15.61 22.66
N GLY A 489 20.81 16.18 23.87
CA GLY A 489 21.82 17.13 24.33
C GLY A 489 21.50 18.60 24.04
N ASP A 490 20.48 18.91 23.23
CA ASP A 490 19.98 20.28 23.11
C ASP A 490 19.21 20.68 24.38
N ILE A 491 19.33 21.96 24.77
CA ILE A 491 18.50 22.55 25.83
C ILE A 491 17.22 23.08 25.18
N LEU A 492 16.08 22.51 25.53
CA LEU A 492 14.77 22.93 25.03
C LEU A 492 14.11 23.87 26.03
N THR A 493 13.48 24.93 25.52
CA THR A 493 12.56 25.77 26.30
C THR A 493 11.16 25.56 25.75
N THR A 494 10.21 25.14 26.58
CA THR A 494 8.85 24.78 26.16
C THR A 494 7.78 25.45 27.00
N ASP A 495 6.66 25.79 26.37
CA ASP A 495 5.39 25.96 27.09
C ASP A 495 4.59 24.66 27.08
N TYR A 496 3.89 24.37 28.17
CA TYR A 496 3.08 23.15 28.26
C TYR A 496 1.88 23.24 29.19
N THR A 497 0.96 22.31 29.00
CA THR A 497 -0.10 21.96 29.95
C THR A 497 -0.17 20.44 30.08
N GLY A 498 -0.07 19.92 31.30
CA GLY A 498 -0.21 18.50 31.65
C GLY A 498 -1.57 18.20 32.26
N MET A 499 -2.25 17.17 31.75
CA MET A 499 -3.58 16.76 32.17
C MET A 499 -3.74 15.23 32.27
N LEU A 500 -4.65 14.79 33.13
CA LEU A 500 -5.10 13.40 33.24
C LEU A 500 -6.12 13.07 32.13
N GLU A 501 -6.41 11.79 31.91
CA GLU A 501 -7.35 11.33 30.87
C GLU A 501 -8.78 11.86 31.05
N ASP A 502 -9.17 12.23 32.27
CA ASP A 502 -10.46 12.85 32.57
C ASP A 502 -10.49 14.37 32.28
N GLY A 503 -9.37 14.94 31.82
CA GLY A 503 -9.20 16.36 31.51
C GLY A 503 -8.72 17.21 32.68
N THR A 504 -8.49 16.63 33.86
CA THR A 504 -7.97 17.36 35.03
C THR A 504 -6.54 17.83 34.76
N VAL A 505 -6.33 19.15 34.74
CA VAL A 505 -4.98 19.75 34.60
C VAL A 505 -4.24 19.61 35.93
N PHE A 506 -3.07 19.01 35.91
CA PHE A 506 -2.22 18.86 37.09
C PHE A 506 -1.03 19.84 37.09
N ASP A 507 -0.60 20.33 35.92
CA ASP A 507 0.50 21.28 35.82
C ASP A 507 0.43 22.09 34.50
N SER A 508 0.95 23.32 34.49
CA SER A 508 0.98 24.18 33.29
C SER A 508 1.97 25.33 33.44
N SER A 509 2.77 25.59 32.40
CA SER A 509 3.62 26.79 32.33
C SER A 509 2.90 28.01 31.77
N ILE A 510 1.75 27.83 31.11
CA ILE A 510 0.98 28.93 30.50
C ILE A 510 0.56 29.95 31.56
N GLY A 511 1.08 31.18 31.45
CA GLY A 511 0.86 32.27 32.41
C GLY A 511 1.94 32.42 33.49
N GLY A 512 2.97 31.56 33.47
CA GLY A 512 4.18 31.64 34.28
C GLY A 512 5.46 31.72 33.41
N GLU A 513 6.58 31.22 33.92
CA GLU A 513 7.85 31.14 33.18
C GLU A 513 7.93 29.84 32.36
N PRO A 514 8.40 29.88 31.09
CA PRO A 514 8.62 28.69 30.29
C PRO A 514 9.61 27.72 30.91
N PHE A 515 9.36 26.42 30.72
CA PHE A 515 10.19 25.38 31.31
C PHE A 515 11.37 25.01 30.41
N SER A 516 12.58 24.91 30.98
CA SER A 516 13.79 24.57 30.23
C SER A 516 14.49 23.34 30.79
N PHE A 517 14.90 22.42 29.92
CA PHE A 517 15.57 21.17 30.28
C PHE A 517 16.46 20.67 29.15
N THR A 518 17.39 19.76 29.45
CA THR A 518 18.26 19.11 28.47
C THR A 518 17.61 17.85 27.91
N LEU A 519 17.34 17.82 26.60
CA LEU A 519 16.65 16.70 25.95
C LEU A 519 17.50 15.41 25.99
N GLY A 520 16.91 14.32 26.45
CA GLY A 520 17.55 13.00 26.48
C GLY A 520 18.53 12.81 27.65
N ALA A 521 18.62 13.78 28.57
CA ALA A 521 19.45 13.69 29.76
C ALA A 521 18.73 13.01 30.95
N GLY A 522 17.44 12.66 30.81
CA GLY A 522 16.64 12.10 31.90
C GLY A 522 16.26 13.13 32.97
N GLU A 523 16.30 14.42 32.64
CA GLU A 523 15.86 15.52 33.52
C GLU A 523 14.34 15.62 33.63
N VAL A 524 13.63 15.07 32.64
CA VAL A 524 12.17 14.98 32.56
C VAL A 524 11.72 13.52 32.47
N ILE A 525 10.41 13.27 32.54
CA ILE A 525 9.87 11.93 32.34
C ILE A 525 10.27 11.37 30.96
N LYS A 526 10.47 10.05 30.87
CA LYS A 526 10.94 9.38 29.64
C LYS A 526 10.07 9.67 28.42
N GLY A 527 8.77 9.86 28.62
CA GLY A 527 7.85 10.21 27.54
C GLY A 527 8.15 11.57 26.90
N TRP A 528 8.71 12.53 27.63
CA TRP A 528 9.16 13.81 27.09
C TRP A 528 10.49 13.68 26.34
N ASP A 529 11.46 12.95 26.92
CA ASP A 529 12.75 12.68 26.27
C ASP A 529 12.58 11.98 24.90
N LEU A 530 11.59 11.10 24.78
CA LEU A 530 11.24 10.45 23.53
C LEU A 530 10.32 11.30 22.65
N GLY A 531 9.36 11.98 23.28
CA GLY A 531 8.25 12.67 22.60
C GLY A 531 8.61 13.99 21.95
N LEU A 532 9.70 14.62 22.38
CA LEU A 532 10.10 15.97 21.96
C LEU A 532 11.34 15.97 21.04
N LEU A 533 11.76 14.80 20.55
CA LEU A 533 12.78 14.66 19.51
C LEU A 533 12.28 15.15 18.15
N ASP A 534 13.20 15.66 17.33
CA ASP A 534 12.92 16.15 15.98
C ASP A 534 11.87 17.27 15.91
N MET A 535 11.70 18.03 17.01
CA MET A 535 10.83 19.19 17.07
C MET A 535 11.50 20.45 16.53
N CYS A 536 10.70 21.30 15.90
CA CYS A 536 11.08 22.61 15.43
C CYS A 536 10.71 23.69 16.46
N VAL A 537 11.47 24.79 16.54
CA VAL A 537 11.06 25.96 17.34
C VAL A 537 9.73 26.49 16.80
N THR A 538 8.77 26.72 17.70
CA THR A 538 7.33 26.98 17.54
C THR A 538 6.45 25.76 17.23
N GLU A 539 6.99 24.54 17.13
CA GLU A 539 6.18 23.32 16.98
C GLU A 539 5.39 23.01 18.26
N ARG A 540 4.11 22.62 18.09
CA ARG A 540 3.25 22.16 19.18
C ARG A 540 2.88 20.69 19.01
N ARG A 541 3.00 19.91 20.07
CA ARG A 541 2.68 18.48 20.12
C ARG A 541 1.74 18.15 21.27
N LYS A 542 0.89 17.15 21.07
CA LYS A 542 0.19 16.45 22.13
C LYS A 542 0.83 15.09 22.35
N LEU A 543 1.29 14.84 23.57
CA LEU A 543 1.87 13.57 23.97
C LEU A 543 0.87 12.81 24.85
N THR A 544 0.51 11.59 24.48
CA THR A 544 -0.19 10.66 25.40
C THR A 544 0.82 9.66 25.92
N ILE A 545 1.20 9.83 27.18
CA ILE A 545 2.33 9.17 27.82
C ILE A 545 1.80 8.07 28.75
N PRO A 546 2.08 6.79 28.46
CA PRO A 546 1.67 5.68 29.30
C PRO A 546 2.40 5.72 30.65
N PRO A 547 1.85 5.07 31.70
CA PRO A 547 2.45 5.13 33.03
C PRO A 547 3.91 4.68 33.09
N SER A 548 4.28 3.69 32.27
CA SER A 548 5.65 3.15 32.15
C SER A 548 6.68 4.17 31.65
N LEU A 549 6.24 5.23 30.97
CA LEU A 549 7.06 6.34 30.48
C LEU A 549 6.80 7.66 31.25
N ALA A 550 5.95 7.60 32.27
CA ALA A 550 5.59 8.69 33.18
C ALA A 550 6.03 8.35 34.64
N TYR A 551 5.10 8.42 35.61
CA TYR A 551 5.38 8.20 37.04
C TYR A 551 5.09 6.76 37.53
N GLY A 552 4.73 5.84 36.63
CA GLY A 552 4.57 4.41 36.93
C GLY A 552 3.54 4.09 38.01
N GLU A 553 3.74 2.94 38.67
CA GLU A 553 2.85 2.41 39.71
C GLU A 553 2.83 3.25 41.00
N GLN A 554 3.75 4.21 41.15
CA GLN A 554 3.86 5.01 42.37
C GLN A 554 3.11 6.35 42.26
N GLY A 555 2.97 6.91 41.05
CA GLY A 555 2.47 8.26 40.88
C GLY A 555 3.39 9.29 41.53
N THR A 556 2.88 10.47 41.87
CA THR A 556 3.62 11.50 42.62
C THR A 556 3.34 11.42 44.12
N SER A 557 4.34 11.78 44.94
CA SER A 557 4.25 11.68 46.41
C SER A 557 3.22 12.61 47.05
N ASP A 558 2.82 13.68 46.34
CA ASP A 558 1.76 14.62 46.74
C ASP A 558 0.36 14.13 46.35
N GLY A 559 0.26 13.02 45.60
CA GLY A 559 -1.00 12.42 45.15
C GLY A 559 -1.67 13.15 43.99
N VAL A 560 -1.05 14.18 43.42
CA VAL A 560 -1.61 14.95 42.29
C VAL A 560 -1.69 14.09 41.03
N ILE A 561 -0.67 13.28 40.77
CA ILE A 561 -0.67 12.28 39.70
C ILE A 561 -0.85 10.90 40.34
N PRO A 562 -1.97 10.22 40.12
CA PRO A 562 -2.23 8.94 40.76
C PRO A 562 -1.33 7.81 40.20
N PRO A 563 -1.14 6.72 40.97
CA PRO A 563 -0.56 5.48 40.47
C PRO A 563 -1.14 5.04 39.14
N ASN A 564 -0.28 4.61 38.22
CA ASN A 564 -0.66 4.10 36.90
C ASN A 564 -1.45 5.08 36.03
N ALA A 565 -1.27 6.39 36.21
CA ALA A 565 -1.90 7.40 35.37
C ALA A 565 -1.24 7.51 33.99
N THR A 566 -2.06 7.49 32.94
CA THR A 566 -1.67 7.98 31.61
C THR A 566 -1.74 9.51 31.63
N LEU A 567 -0.68 10.16 31.15
CA LEU A 567 -0.60 11.62 31.12
C LEU A 567 -0.78 12.14 29.70
N ILE A 568 -1.53 13.22 29.56
CA ILE A 568 -1.68 13.95 28.31
C ILE A 568 -0.96 15.28 28.48
N PHE A 569 0.04 15.54 27.64
CA PHE A 569 0.71 16.83 27.60
C PHE A 569 0.41 17.52 26.28
N ASP A 570 0.13 18.81 26.35
CA ASP A 570 0.14 19.72 25.21
C ASP A 570 1.37 20.61 25.36
N VAL A 571 2.32 20.54 24.42
CA VAL A 571 3.67 21.13 24.53
C VAL A 571 3.96 21.96 23.29
N GLU A 572 4.38 23.21 23.46
CA GLU A 572 4.91 24.08 22.42
C GLU A 572 6.41 24.33 22.65
N LEU A 573 7.24 24.07 21.65
CA LEU A 573 8.67 24.32 21.72
C LEU A 573 8.96 25.78 21.40
N LEU A 574 9.54 26.54 22.34
CA LEU A 574 9.80 27.97 22.19
C LEU A 574 11.24 28.28 21.76
N ALA A 575 12.21 27.46 22.17
CA ALA A 575 13.61 27.64 21.78
C ALA A 575 14.41 26.33 21.83
N ILE A 576 15.43 26.26 20.99
CA ILE A 576 16.48 25.23 21.02
C ILE A 576 17.80 25.97 21.26
N ASN A 577 18.43 25.72 22.40
CA ASN A 577 19.76 26.20 22.71
C ASN A 577 20.74 25.03 22.65
N ARG A 578 21.66 25.10 21.68
CA ARG A 578 22.69 24.09 21.51
C ARG A 578 23.99 24.57 22.16
N PRO A 579 24.42 23.94 23.27
CA PRO A 579 25.65 24.34 23.97
C PRO A 579 26.92 24.08 23.17
#